data_AF-A0A6L9XWE6-F1
#
_entry.id   AF-A0A6L9XWE6-F1
#
_cell.length_a   1.000
_cell.length_b   1.000
_cell.length_c   1.000
_cell.angle_alpha   90.00
_cell.angle_beta   90.00
_cell.angle_gamma   90.00
#
_symmetry.space_group_name_H-M   'P 1'
#
loop_
_entity.id
_entity.type
_entity.pdbx_description
1 polymer ?
#
loop_
_entity_poly.entity_id
_entity_poly.type
_entity_poly.pdbx_seq_one_letter_code
_entity_poly.pdbx_strand_id
1 'polypeptide(L)'
;MSADSKNARTREAKSAARAKAAALLEQQRRRDRRNRLLIWTGVGVAVVLLGGVITGVIVANSNSGGKANAAAVSTSAPTTATGSESAPPWAAPADPAARAKAAGLTMLSAEGTVEHIHSHLSVSVDGHPVTVPALLGIDEANASISPLHTHDQSGIVHVESPVKTTFTLGQVFTEWNVALDTGRIGSYSAASGDTVTTFVDGKPFAGDPAAITLADHEDIDIVVTKSGEKATAPAAFTWPAGY
;
A
#
# COMPACT_ATOMS: atom_id res chain seq x y z
N MET A 1 -41.14 21.77 38.37
CA MET A 1 -40.21 20.66 38.03
C MET A 1 -38.80 21.04 38.45
N SER A 2 -38.26 20.37 39.47
CA SER A 2 -36.98 20.71 40.12
C SER A 2 -35.76 20.42 39.23
N ALA A 3 -34.66 21.16 39.45
CA ALA A 3 -33.39 21.04 38.73
C ALA A 3 -32.82 19.60 38.72
N ASP A 4 -33.14 18.82 39.76
CA ASP A 4 -32.75 17.42 39.89
C ASP A 4 -33.33 16.52 38.79
N SER A 5 -34.57 16.78 38.37
CA SER A 5 -35.24 16.00 37.31
C SER A 5 -34.64 16.26 35.92
N LYS A 6 -34.02 17.43 35.70
CA LYS A 6 -33.31 17.76 34.45
C LYS A 6 -31.92 17.11 34.42
N ASN A 7 -31.24 17.04 35.57
CA ASN A 7 -29.93 16.38 35.68
C ASN A 7 -30.04 14.85 35.53
N ALA A 8 -31.09 14.24 36.09
CA ALA A 8 -31.35 12.80 35.92
C ALA A 8 -31.54 12.41 34.44
N ARG A 9 -32.41 13.14 33.70
CA ARG A 9 -32.66 12.90 32.27
C ARG A 9 -31.41 13.07 31.40
N THR A 10 -30.56 14.05 31.72
CA THR A 10 -29.31 14.28 30.99
C THR A 10 -28.30 13.14 31.20
N ARG A 11 -28.24 12.57 32.42
CA ARG A 11 -27.38 11.42 32.73
C ARG A 11 -27.86 10.16 32.02
N GLU A 12 -29.17 9.94 32.01
CA GLU A 12 -29.82 8.80 31.34
C GLU A 12 -29.65 8.85 29.81
N ALA A 13 -29.76 10.04 29.21
CA ALA A 13 -29.48 10.24 27.79
C ALA A 13 -28.00 9.97 27.44
N LYS A 14 -27.06 10.39 28.30
CA LYS A 14 -25.62 10.11 28.11
C LYS A 14 -25.28 8.63 28.29
N SER A 15 -25.91 7.93 29.25
CA SER A 15 -25.70 6.49 29.40
C SER A 15 -26.28 5.69 28.24
N ALA A 16 -27.45 6.08 27.73
CA ALA A 16 -28.04 5.46 26.54
C ALA A 16 -27.19 5.69 25.28
N ALA A 17 -26.62 6.89 25.10
CA ALA A 17 -25.71 7.17 24.00
C ALA A 17 -24.41 6.36 24.07
N ARG A 18 -23.83 6.21 25.28
CA ARG A 18 -22.64 5.37 25.50
C ARG A 18 -22.92 3.88 25.26
N ALA A 19 -24.08 3.39 25.68
CA ALA A 19 -24.49 2.01 25.42
C ALA A 19 -24.68 1.74 23.91
N LYS A 20 -25.30 2.68 23.18
CA LYS A 20 -25.43 2.58 21.71
C LYS A 20 -24.06 2.62 21.01
N ALA A 21 -23.15 3.50 21.43
CA ALA A 21 -21.80 3.57 20.89
C ALA A 21 -21.02 2.26 21.14
N ALA A 22 -21.11 1.69 22.35
CA ALA A 22 -20.48 0.41 22.67
C ALA A 22 -21.06 -0.74 21.83
N ALA A 23 -22.38 -0.79 21.62
CA ALA A 23 -23.03 -1.79 20.80
C ALA A 23 -22.64 -1.68 19.31
N LEU A 24 -22.50 -0.47 18.78
CA LEU A 24 -22.05 -0.23 17.40
C LEU A 24 -20.59 -0.67 17.21
N LEU A 25 -19.71 -0.35 18.17
CA LEU A 25 -18.31 -0.79 18.13
C LEU A 25 -18.18 -2.32 18.26
N GLU A 26 -19.09 -2.98 18.99
CA GLU A 26 -19.13 -4.43 19.08
C GLU A 26 -19.66 -5.06 17.77
N GLN A 27 -20.67 -4.46 17.15
CA GLN A 27 -21.16 -4.88 15.83
C GLN A 27 -20.09 -4.71 14.74
N GLN A 28 -19.35 -3.61 14.75
CA GLN A 28 -18.20 -3.40 13.85
C GLN A 28 -17.15 -4.48 14.07
N ARG A 29 -16.68 -4.70 15.31
CA ARG A 29 -15.72 -5.77 15.62
C ARG A 29 -16.19 -7.18 15.26
N ARG A 30 -17.50 -7.47 15.39
CA ARG A 30 -18.08 -8.75 14.95
C ARG A 30 -18.12 -8.88 13.42
N ARG A 31 -18.36 -7.78 12.71
CA ARG A 31 -18.30 -7.72 11.24
C ARG A 31 -16.86 -7.90 10.75
N ASP A 32 -15.91 -7.23 11.39
CA ASP A 32 -14.48 -7.34 11.09
C ASP A 32 -13.97 -8.76 11.33
N ARG A 33 -14.37 -9.41 12.43
CA ARG A 33 -14.04 -10.82 12.69
C ARG A 33 -14.64 -11.77 11.66
N ARG A 34 -15.85 -11.52 11.18
CA ARG A 34 -16.50 -12.34 10.14
C ARG A 34 -15.84 -12.15 8.78
N ASN A 35 -15.49 -10.91 8.43
CA ASN A 35 -14.76 -10.61 7.20
C ASN A 35 -13.34 -11.22 7.24
N ARG A 36 -12.66 -11.13 8.39
CA ARG A 36 -11.36 -11.78 8.63
C ARG A 36 -11.43 -13.31 8.54
N LEU A 37 -12.53 -13.94 8.93
CA LEU A 37 -12.70 -15.40 8.76
C LEU A 37 -12.93 -15.81 7.29
N LEU A 38 -13.60 -14.98 6.49
CA LEU A 38 -13.80 -15.24 5.07
C LEU A 38 -12.50 -15.11 4.25
N ILE A 39 -11.57 -14.27 4.69
CA ILE A 39 -10.23 -14.09 4.09
C ILE A 39 -9.33 -15.33 4.31
N TRP A 40 -9.51 -16.09 5.40
CA TRP A 40 -8.67 -17.28 5.69
C TRP A 40 -9.25 -18.63 5.19
N THR A 41 -10.55 -18.72 4.87
CA THR A 41 -11.16 -20.01 4.45
C THR A 41 -10.97 -20.37 2.97
N GLY A 42 -10.34 -19.50 2.16
CA GLY A 42 -10.08 -19.74 0.73
C GLY A 42 -8.88 -20.66 0.42
N VAL A 43 -8.22 -21.26 1.43
CA VAL A 43 -6.98 -22.05 1.25
C VAL A 43 -7.22 -23.57 1.14
N GLY A 44 -8.46 -24.06 1.27
CA GLY A 44 -8.75 -25.49 1.19
C GLY A 44 -9.58 -25.84 -0.05
N VAL A 45 -8.95 -26.56 -1.00
CA VAL A 45 -9.55 -27.28 -2.16
C VAL A 45 -9.45 -26.57 -3.51
N ALA A 46 -8.28 -26.68 -4.16
CA ALA A 46 -8.15 -26.90 -5.61
C ALA A 46 -6.71 -27.31 -6.00
N VAL A 47 -6.22 -28.46 -5.53
CA VAL A 47 -5.02 -29.13 -6.09
C VAL A 47 -5.45 -30.49 -6.64
N VAL A 48 -5.93 -30.53 -7.88
CA VAL A 48 -6.12 -31.78 -8.65
C VAL A 48 -6.07 -31.47 -10.17
N LEU A 49 -4.96 -31.87 -10.82
CA LEU A 49 -4.74 -32.15 -12.28
C LEU A 49 -4.53 -30.91 -13.18
N LEU A 50 -3.49 -30.78 -14.02
CA LEU A 50 -2.75 -31.68 -14.93
C LEU A 50 -1.31 -31.10 -15.08
N GLY A 51 -0.18 -31.81 -15.17
CA GLY A 51 0.08 -33.05 -15.90
C GLY A 51 0.45 -32.76 -17.36
N GLY A 52 1.72 -32.43 -17.67
CA GLY A 52 2.17 -32.30 -19.07
C GLY A 52 3.58 -31.74 -19.27
N VAL A 53 4.57 -32.63 -19.35
CA VAL A 53 5.94 -32.38 -19.84
C VAL A 53 5.92 -32.16 -21.36
N ILE A 54 6.54 -31.08 -21.84
CA ILE A 54 7.06 -31.04 -23.22
C ILE A 54 8.48 -30.42 -23.20
N THR A 55 9.46 -31.29 -23.43
CA THR A 55 10.83 -30.96 -23.81
C THR A 55 10.85 -30.53 -25.28
N GLY A 56 11.41 -29.37 -25.60
CA GLY A 56 11.58 -28.87 -26.97
C GLY A 56 13.01 -28.39 -27.22
N VAL A 57 13.71 -29.16 -28.06
CA VAL A 57 15.12 -29.01 -28.46
C VAL A 57 15.34 -27.72 -29.28
N ILE A 58 16.41 -26.99 -28.94
CA ILE A 58 17.00 -25.89 -29.72
C ILE A 58 17.88 -26.51 -30.82
N VAL A 59 17.60 -26.25 -32.12
CA VAL A 59 18.58 -26.03 -33.22
C VAL A 59 17.84 -25.58 -34.50
N ALA A 60 18.25 -24.42 -35.07
CA ALA A 60 18.49 -24.13 -36.50
C ALA A 60 18.26 -22.62 -36.76
N ASN A 61 19.32 -21.82 -36.95
CA ASN A 61 20.07 -21.54 -38.19
C ASN A 61 19.53 -20.31 -38.94
N SER A 62 20.35 -19.27 -38.98
CA SER A 62 20.10 -17.95 -39.56
C SER A 62 19.92 -17.98 -41.08
N ASN A 63 18.92 -17.27 -41.64
CA ASN A 63 19.15 -16.32 -42.72
C ASN A 63 17.95 -15.38 -43.01
N SER A 64 18.28 -14.09 -43.11
CA SER A 64 17.68 -13.05 -43.98
C SER A 64 16.18 -12.71 -43.91
N GLY A 65 15.92 -11.44 -43.53
CA GLY A 65 15.04 -10.56 -44.29
C GLY A 65 13.66 -10.28 -43.70
N GLY A 66 13.53 -9.19 -42.92
CA GLY A 66 12.23 -8.63 -42.57
C GLY A 66 12.32 -7.66 -41.41
N LYS A 67 12.26 -6.36 -41.71
CA LYS A 67 12.16 -5.30 -40.69
C LYS A 67 10.83 -5.46 -39.94
N ALA A 68 10.91 -5.76 -38.65
CA ALA A 68 9.90 -5.36 -37.67
C ALA A 68 10.63 -4.61 -36.57
N ASN A 69 10.33 -3.32 -36.41
CA ASN A 69 10.73 -2.57 -35.23
C ASN A 69 10.07 -3.23 -34.02
N ALA A 70 10.80 -4.11 -33.34
CA ALA A 70 10.51 -4.41 -31.96
C ALA A 70 10.78 -3.11 -31.20
N ALA A 71 9.71 -2.35 -30.91
CA ALA A 71 9.77 -1.36 -29.85
C ALA A 71 10.13 -2.14 -28.59
N ALA A 72 11.40 -2.04 -28.19
CA ALA A 72 11.81 -2.45 -26.86
C ALA A 72 10.92 -1.67 -25.89
N VAL A 73 10.02 -2.36 -25.20
CA VAL A 73 9.34 -1.79 -24.04
C VAL A 73 10.45 -1.54 -23.03
N SER A 74 10.86 -0.28 -22.91
CA SER A 74 11.79 0.15 -21.87
C SER A 74 11.12 -0.09 -20.52
N THR A 75 11.43 -1.21 -19.89
CA THR A 75 10.98 -1.59 -18.53
C THR A 75 11.79 -0.85 -17.47
N SER A 76 12.02 0.45 -17.64
CA SER A 76 12.47 1.30 -16.54
C SER A 76 11.23 1.58 -15.70
N ALA A 77 11.14 0.92 -14.54
CA ALA A 77 10.15 1.28 -13.52
C ALA A 77 10.20 2.80 -13.28
N PRO A 78 9.05 3.45 -13.05
CA PRO A 78 9.02 4.89 -12.89
C PRO A 78 9.96 5.30 -11.75
N THR A 79 10.97 6.11 -12.08
CA THR A 79 11.91 6.68 -11.11
C THR A 79 11.30 7.86 -10.37
N THR A 80 10.05 8.22 -10.63
CA THR A 80 9.29 9.25 -9.90
C THR A 80 7.84 8.81 -9.78
N ALA A 81 7.22 9.02 -8.63
CA ALA A 81 5.79 8.86 -8.45
C ALA A 81 5.05 10.14 -8.81
N THR A 82 4.08 10.04 -9.71
CA THR A 82 3.26 11.19 -10.11
C THR A 82 2.10 11.35 -9.14
N GLY A 83 2.09 12.42 -8.34
CA GLY A 83 1.07 12.64 -7.33
C GLY A 83 0.95 14.09 -6.88
N SER A 84 0.13 14.33 -5.85
CA SER A 84 -0.05 15.64 -5.26
C SER A 84 1.19 16.05 -4.45
N GLU A 85 1.57 17.32 -4.56
CA GLU A 85 2.58 17.95 -3.70
C GLU A 85 1.94 18.63 -2.47
N SER A 86 0.81 18.11 -1.96
CA SER A 86 0.16 18.64 -0.76
C SER A 86 0.82 18.11 0.52
N ALA A 87 0.65 18.84 1.63
CA ALA A 87 0.97 18.34 2.96
C ALA A 87 0.00 17.22 3.40
N PRO A 88 0.41 16.32 4.30
CA PRO A 88 -0.47 15.33 4.92
C PRO A 88 -1.53 15.98 5.81
N PRO A 89 -2.63 15.28 6.16
CA PRO A 89 -2.87 13.86 5.92
C PRO A 89 -3.24 13.55 4.46
N TRP A 90 -2.68 12.45 3.93
CA TRP A 90 -3.01 11.93 2.60
C TRP A 90 -3.99 10.77 2.73
N ALA A 91 -5.26 11.03 2.41
CA ALA A 91 -6.29 9.98 2.38
C ALA A 91 -6.09 9.02 1.19
N ALA A 92 -6.67 7.81 1.28
CA ALA A 92 -6.82 6.95 0.10
C ALA A 92 -7.63 7.71 -0.97
N PRO A 93 -7.24 7.66 -2.26
CA PRO A 93 -7.96 8.38 -3.29
C PRO A 93 -9.39 7.88 -3.50
N ALA A 94 -10.30 8.80 -3.84
CA ALA A 94 -11.71 8.50 -4.08
C ALA A 94 -11.96 7.63 -5.33
N ASP A 95 -11.01 7.56 -6.25
CA ASP A 95 -11.05 6.72 -7.45
C ASP A 95 -9.77 5.85 -7.51
N PRO A 96 -9.76 4.69 -6.81
CA PRO A 96 -8.62 3.78 -6.79
C PRO A 96 -8.29 3.23 -8.19
N ALA A 97 -9.31 2.94 -9.01
CA ALA A 97 -9.11 2.37 -10.34
C ALA A 97 -8.38 3.33 -11.29
N ALA A 98 -8.73 4.62 -11.28
CA ALA A 98 -8.01 5.62 -12.06
C ALA A 98 -6.55 5.76 -11.60
N ARG A 99 -6.29 5.58 -10.31
CA ARG A 99 -4.97 5.68 -9.71
C ARG A 99 -4.08 4.48 -9.97
N ALA A 100 -4.62 3.27 -9.84
CA ALA A 100 -3.95 2.05 -10.29
C ALA A 100 -3.56 2.15 -11.77
N LYS A 101 -4.49 2.62 -12.63
CA LYS A 101 -4.18 2.87 -14.04
C LYS A 101 -3.05 3.88 -14.23
N ALA A 102 -3.02 4.97 -13.45
CA ALA A 102 -1.94 5.95 -13.51
C ALA A 102 -0.58 5.36 -13.08
N ALA A 103 -0.59 4.40 -12.15
CA ALA A 103 0.59 3.62 -11.74
C ALA A 103 0.99 2.50 -12.74
N GLY A 104 0.28 2.38 -13.87
CA GLY A 104 0.50 1.32 -14.86
C GLY A 104 -0.04 -0.05 -14.41
N LEU A 105 -0.92 -0.08 -13.42
CA LEU A 105 -1.51 -1.27 -12.83
C LEU A 105 -2.94 -1.50 -13.34
N THR A 106 -3.33 -2.76 -13.36
CA THR A 106 -4.66 -3.18 -13.80
C THR A 106 -5.42 -3.71 -12.60
N MET A 107 -6.61 -3.16 -12.36
CA MET A 107 -7.50 -3.66 -11.30
C MET A 107 -7.87 -5.12 -11.56
N LEU A 108 -7.84 -5.92 -10.51
CA LEU A 108 -8.18 -7.32 -10.46
C LEU A 108 -9.57 -7.50 -9.83
N SER A 109 -10.25 -8.58 -10.16
CA SER A 109 -11.51 -8.96 -9.49
C SER A 109 -11.29 -9.68 -8.15
N ALA A 110 -10.05 -10.08 -7.86
CA ALA A 110 -9.63 -10.75 -6.64
C ALA A 110 -8.10 -10.66 -6.51
N GLU A 111 -7.61 -10.90 -5.30
CA GLU A 111 -6.18 -11.00 -4.97
C GLU A 111 -5.46 -12.04 -5.83
N GLY A 112 -4.27 -11.68 -6.32
CA GLY A 112 -3.40 -12.60 -7.04
C GLY A 112 -2.59 -13.51 -6.12
N THR A 113 -2.22 -14.69 -6.61
CA THR A 113 -1.51 -15.71 -5.81
C THR A 113 -0.18 -16.17 -6.41
N VAL A 114 0.20 -15.65 -7.58
CA VAL A 114 1.44 -16.04 -8.26
C VAL A 114 2.64 -15.28 -7.69
N GLU A 115 2.47 -13.98 -7.47
CA GLU A 115 3.32 -13.19 -6.60
C GLU A 115 2.45 -12.76 -5.41
N HIS A 116 2.91 -13.06 -4.20
CA HIS A 116 2.20 -12.76 -2.97
C HIS A 116 3.26 -12.45 -1.92
N ILE A 117 3.59 -11.16 -1.78
CA ILE A 117 4.61 -10.68 -0.84
C ILE A 117 4.09 -9.46 -0.08
N HIS A 118 4.70 -9.18 1.07
CA HIS A 118 4.31 -8.07 1.92
C HIS A 118 5.51 -7.20 2.25
N SER A 119 5.38 -5.89 2.08
CA SER A 119 6.38 -4.91 2.53
C SER A 119 5.73 -3.95 3.53
N HIS A 120 6.48 -3.39 4.47
CA HIS A 120 5.98 -2.37 5.38
C HIS A 120 6.44 -0.98 4.93
N LEU A 121 5.53 -0.01 4.99
CA LEU A 121 5.79 1.39 4.71
C LEU A 121 5.41 2.25 5.90
N SER A 122 6.37 3.02 6.39
CA SER A 122 6.15 4.08 7.37
C SER A 122 6.54 5.45 6.81
N VAL A 123 5.82 6.48 7.24
CA VAL A 123 6.15 7.87 6.94
C VAL A 123 6.12 8.68 8.23
N SER A 124 7.09 9.56 8.42
CA SER A 124 7.09 10.51 9.54
C SER A 124 7.56 11.90 9.12
N VAL A 125 7.04 12.92 9.80
CA VAL A 125 7.41 14.32 9.63
C VAL A 125 7.73 14.90 10.99
N ASP A 126 8.95 15.41 11.17
CA ASP A 126 9.43 16.02 12.41
C ASP A 126 9.17 15.13 13.65
N GLY A 127 9.36 13.82 13.48
CA GLY A 127 9.15 12.80 14.53
C GLY A 127 7.68 12.38 14.75
N HIS A 128 6.73 12.94 14.00
CA HIS A 128 5.32 12.56 14.06
C HIS A 128 4.95 11.58 12.93
N PRO A 129 4.29 10.46 13.23
CA PRO A 129 3.87 9.51 12.20
C PRO A 129 2.79 10.11 11.29
N VAL A 130 2.92 9.85 9.99
CA VAL A 130 1.89 10.12 8.97
C VAL A 130 1.23 8.79 8.61
N THR A 131 -0.10 8.77 8.66
CA THR A 131 -0.87 7.55 8.37
C THR A 131 -0.77 7.17 6.90
N VAL A 132 -0.29 5.95 6.64
CA VAL A 132 -0.59 5.22 5.39
C VAL A 132 -2.04 4.75 5.48
N PRO A 133 -2.93 5.13 4.55
CA PRO A 133 -4.35 4.87 4.68
C PRO A 133 -4.65 3.39 4.53
N ALA A 134 -5.73 2.95 5.17
CA ALA A 134 -6.41 1.71 4.82
C ALA A 134 -7.07 1.84 3.44
N LEU A 135 -7.34 0.69 2.81
CA LEU A 135 -8.06 0.60 1.54
C LEU A 135 -7.37 1.33 0.38
N LEU A 136 -6.05 1.56 0.47
CA LEU A 136 -5.30 2.03 -0.69
C LEU A 136 -5.35 0.96 -1.77
N GLY A 137 -5.65 1.34 -3.01
CA GLY A 137 -5.75 0.39 -4.13
C GLY A 137 -7.01 -0.49 -4.13
N ILE A 138 -7.95 -0.31 -3.20
CA ILE A 138 -9.18 -1.11 -3.09
C ILE A 138 -10.40 -0.28 -3.53
N ASP A 139 -11.09 -0.73 -4.57
CA ASP A 139 -12.38 -0.18 -5.00
C ASP A 139 -13.52 -1.08 -4.50
N GLU A 140 -14.03 -0.76 -3.31
CA GLU A 140 -15.13 -1.49 -2.68
C GLU A 140 -16.44 -1.41 -3.48
N ALA A 141 -16.66 -0.31 -4.21
CA ALA A 141 -17.90 -0.09 -4.95
C ALA A 141 -18.02 -1.06 -6.14
N ASN A 142 -16.88 -1.37 -6.77
CA ASN A 142 -16.81 -2.27 -7.92
C ASN A 142 -16.26 -3.65 -7.57
N ALA A 143 -16.00 -3.93 -6.29
CA ALA A 143 -15.38 -5.17 -5.81
C ALA A 143 -14.11 -5.53 -6.60
N SER A 144 -13.23 -4.55 -6.76
CA SER A 144 -11.96 -4.72 -7.48
C SER A 144 -10.78 -4.20 -6.66
N ILE A 145 -9.60 -4.74 -6.93
CA ILE A 145 -8.39 -4.48 -6.14
C ILE A 145 -7.18 -4.33 -7.05
N SER A 146 -6.30 -3.37 -6.75
CA SER A 146 -5.00 -3.29 -7.40
C SER A 146 -4.09 -4.41 -6.88
N PRO A 147 -3.18 -4.97 -7.72
CA PRO A 147 -2.13 -5.85 -7.21
C PRO A 147 -1.25 -5.20 -6.14
N LEU A 148 -1.27 -3.87 -6.00
CA LEU A 148 -0.69 -3.14 -4.87
C LEU A 148 -1.79 -2.54 -4.01
N HIS A 149 -1.87 -2.90 -2.73
CA HIS A 149 -2.91 -2.37 -1.87
C HIS A 149 -2.56 -2.43 -0.38
N THR A 150 -3.36 -1.74 0.44
CA THR A 150 -3.35 -1.88 1.91
C THR A 150 -4.74 -2.26 2.40
N HIS A 151 -4.81 -3.20 3.34
CA HIS A 151 -6.08 -3.56 3.98
C HIS A 151 -6.42 -2.63 5.15
N ASP A 152 -5.42 -2.14 5.88
CA ASP A 152 -5.60 -1.30 7.06
C ASP A 152 -4.52 -0.21 7.19
N GLN A 153 -4.47 0.46 8.34
CA GLN A 153 -3.54 1.56 8.62
C GLN A 153 -2.21 1.10 9.22
N SER A 154 -1.90 -0.20 9.19
CA SER A 154 -0.62 -0.73 9.69
C SER A 154 0.57 -0.30 8.83
N GLY A 155 0.34 0.10 7.58
CA GLY A 155 1.40 0.38 6.61
C GLY A 155 1.88 -0.86 5.84
N ILE A 156 1.29 -2.04 6.07
CA ILE A 156 1.60 -3.23 5.27
C ILE A 156 1.03 -3.04 3.85
N VAL A 157 1.94 -2.98 2.88
CA VAL A 157 1.68 -2.97 1.45
C VAL A 157 1.70 -4.40 0.95
N HIS A 158 0.58 -4.82 0.39
CA HIS A 158 0.41 -6.12 -0.24
C HIS A 158 0.81 -6.04 -1.71
N VAL A 159 1.56 -7.03 -2.17
CA VAL A 159 1.80 -7.31 -3.58
C VAL A 159 1.17 -8.65 -3.91
N GLU A 160 -0.02 -8.63 -4.49
CA GLU A 160 -0.83 -9.82 -4.74
C GLU A 160 -1.24 -9.88 -6.20
N SER A 161 -0.39 -10.49 -7.01
CA SER A 161 -0.45 -10.42 -8.48
C SER A 161 -0.68 -11.79 -9.12
N PRO A 162 -1.46 -11.88 -10.22
CA PRO A 162 -1.62 -13.10 -11.00
C PRO A 162 -0.38 -13.42 -11.86
N VAL A 163 0.63 -12.55 -11.87
CA VAL A 163 1.89 -12.72 -12.60
C VAL A 163 3.08 -12.29 -11.76
N LYS A 164 4.25 -12.89 -12.01
CA LYS A 164 5.52 -12.41 -11.46
C LYS A 164 6.03 -11.22 -12.26
N THR A 165 6.17 -10.09 -11.60
CA THR A 165 6.75 -8.86 -12.17
C THR A 165 7.36 -8.01 -11.06
N THR A 166 8.15 -7.02 -11.43
CA THR A 166 8.66 -6.01 -10.50
C THR A 166 7.56 -5.03 -10.13
N PHE A 167 7.42 -4.79 -8.83
CA PHE A 167 6.59 -3.71 -8.29
C PHE A 167 7.46 -2.74 -7.51
N THR A 168 7.13 -1.44 -7.55
CA THR A 168 7.94 -0.42 -6.88
C THR A 168 7.16 0.47 -5.93
N LEU A 169 7.87 1.08 -4.99
CA LEU A 169 7.32 2.09 -4.10
C LEU A 169 6.72 3.28 -4.87
N GLY A 170 7.31 3.64 -6.01
CA GLY A 170 6.77 4.68 -6.88
C GLY A 170 5.36 4.37 -7.41
N GLN A 171 5.05 3.10 -7.65
CA GLN A 171 3.69 2.69 -8.02
C GLN A 171 2.72 2.87 -6.85
N VAL A 172 3.11 2.46 -5.63
CA VAL A 172 2.31 2.69 -4.41
C VAL A 172 1.98 4.17 -4.23
N PHE A 173 2.98 5.05 -4.37
CA PHE A 173 2.80 6.50 -4.22
C PHE A 173 2.00 7.14 -5.37
N THR A 174 2.13 6.62 -6.58
CA THR A 174 1.29 7.05 -7.72
C THR A 174 -0.17 6.63 -7.49
N GLU A 175 -0.40 5.43 -6.97
CA GLU A 175 -1.72 4.97 -6.56
C GLU A 175 -2.30 5.81 -5.43
N TRP A 176 -1.48 6.18 -4.45
CA TRP A 176 -1.86 7.01 -3.31
C TRP A 176 -2.01 8.49 -3.66
N ASN A 177 -1.61 8.90 -4.87
CA ASN A 177 -1.58 10.31 -5.29
C ASN A 177 -0.69 11.19 -4.42
N VAL A 178 0.48 10.70 -4.04
CA VAL A 178 1.49 11.49 -3.31
C VAL A 178 2.75 11.53 -4.16
N ALA A 179 3.24 12.74 -4.45
CA ALA A 179 4.49 12.89 -5.20
C ALA A 179 5.64 12.29 -4.40
N LEU A 180 6.48 11.48 -5.04
CA LEU A 180 7.67 10.86 -4.45
C LEU A 180 8.79 10.85 -5.49
N ASP A 181 9.92 11.44 -5.15
CA ASP A 181 11.13 11.43 -5.96
C ASP A 181 12.36 11.62 -5.07
N THR A 182 13.54 11.71 -5.67
CA THR A 182 14.80 12.01 -4.99
C THR A 182 14.72 13.31 -4.18
N GLY A 183 14.44 13.17 -2.88
CA GLY A 183 14.39 14.28 -1.92
C GLY A 183 13.02 14.93 -1.76
N ARG A 184 11.94 14.29 -2.25
CA ARG A 184 10.56 14.79 -2.10
C ARG A 184 9.60 13.73 -1.58
N ILE A 185 8.68 14.15 -0.72
CA ILE A 185 7.41 13.48 -0.47
C ILE A 185 6.30 14.51 -0.29
N GLY A 186 5.27 14.47 -1.15
CA GLY A 186 4.20 15.47 -1.15
C GLY A 186 4.75 16.90 -1.22
N SER A 187 4.39 17.74 -0.24
CA SER A 187 4.88 19.13 -0.15
C SER A 187 6.31 19.26 0.39
N TYR A 188 6.89 18.19 0.96
CA TYR A 188 8.18 18.25 1.64
C TYR A 188 9.33 18.03 0.66
N SER A 189 10.26 18.97 0.64
CA SER A 189 11.50 18.91 -0.12
C SER A 189 12.52 19.93 0.40
N ALA A 190 13.72 19.96 -0.18
CA ALA A 190 14.68 21.01 0.10
C ALA A 190 14.11 22.43 -0.16
N ALA A 191 13.20 22.57 -1.13
CA ALA A 191 12.55 23.84 -1.44
C ALA A 191 11.57 24.32 -0.34
N SER A 192 11.01 23.41 0.45
CA SER A 192 10.18 23.74 1.61
C SER A 192 10.98 23.88 2.91
N GLY A 193 12.31 23.71 2.85
CA GLY A 193 13.19 23.75 4.03
C GLY A 193 13.27 22.43 4.78
N ASP A 194 12.90 21.32 4.15
CA ASP A 194 12.88 19.98 4.74
C ASP A 194 13.89 19.05 4.07
N THR A 195 14.26 17.97 4.76
CA THR A 195 15.10 16.90 4.25
C THR A 195 14.30 15.61 4.29
N VAL A 196 14.20 14.91 3.16
CA VAL A 196 13.55 13.60 3.05
C VAL A 196 14.63 12.54 3.03
N THR A 197 14.64 11.66 4.03
CA THR A 197 15.56 10.53 4.13
C THR A 197 14.79 9.23 4.08
N THR A 198 15.24 8.30 3.25
CA THR A 198 14.64 6.97 3.16
C THR A 198 15.53 5.94 3.84
N PHE A 199 14.94 5.01 4.56
CA PHE A 199 15.61 3.84 5.10
C PHE A 199 14.96 2.57 4.54
N VAL A 200 15.78 1.55 4.33
CA VAL A 200 15.36 0.19 3.99
C VAL A 200 16.02 -0.74 5.01
N ASP A 201 15.19 -1.50 5.75
CA ASP A 201 15.60 -2.35 6.86
C ASP A 201 16.48 -1.62 7.88
N GLY A 202 16.08 -0.40 8.22
CA GLY A 202 16.78 0.48 9.16
C GLY A 202 18.11 1.06 8.65
N LYS A 203 18.49 0.81 7.39
CA LYS A 203 19.72 1.34 6.78
C LYS A 203 19.39 2.50 5.85
N PRO A 204 20.18 3.59 5.83
CA PRO A 204 19.97 4.68 4.89
C PRO A 204 20.00 4.17 3.44
N PHE A 205 18.95 4.49 2.70
CA PHE A 205 18.86 4.21 1.28
C PHE A 205 19.37 5.41 0.49
N ALA A 206 20.35 5.17 -0.38
CA ALA A 206 20.87 6.18 -1.30
C ALA A 206 20.28 5.94 -2.68
N GLY A 207 19.45 6.87 -3.15
CA GLY A 207 18.82 6.78 -4.46
C GLY A 207 17.42 7.40 -4.47
N ASP A 208 16.72 7.21 -5.59
CA ASP A 208 15.34 7.61 -5.69
C ASP A 208 14.43 6.61 -4.96
N PRO A 209 13.70 7.03 -3.90
CA PRO A 209 12.80 6.12 -3.20
C PRO A 209 11.70 5.55 -4.08
N ALA A 210 11.25 6.26 -5.13
CA ALA A 210 10.24 5.73 -6.05
C ALA A 210 10.72 4.50 -6.84
N ALA A 211 12.05 4.32 -6.96
CA ALA A 211 12.67 3.19 -7.64
C ALA A 211 12.89 1.95 -6.75
N ILE A 212 12.58 2.02 -5.45
CA ILE A 212 12.67 0.86 -4.55
C ILE A 212 11.75 -0.24 -5.06
N THR A 213 12.32 -1.41 -5.36
CA THR A 213 11.55 -2.62 -5.69
C THR A 213 11.05 -3.23 -4.40
N LEU A 214 9.74 -3.46 -4.31
CA LEU A 214 9.14 -4.06 -3.13
C LEU A 214 9.59 -5.52 -3.00
N ALA A 215 10.15 -5.85 -1.84
CA ALA A 215 10.54 -7.20 -1.47
C ALA A 215 9.74 -7.71 -0.26
N ASP A 216 9.65 -9.03 -0.14
CA ASP A 216 8.96 -9.66 0.97
C ASP A 216 9.65 -9.35 2.30
N HIS A 217 8.86 -8.97 3.29
CA HIS A 217 9.28 -8.54 4.62
C HIS A 217 10.24 -7.35 4.68
N GLU A 218 10.34 -6.57 3.60
CA GLU A 218 11.13 -5.33 3.56
C GLU A 218 10.45 -4.23 4.38
N ASP A 219 11.22 -3.52 5.21
CA ASP A 219 10.75 -2.40 6.03
C ASP A 219 11.27 -1.07 5.46
N ILE A 220 10.35 -0.25 4.94
CA ILE A 220 10.66 1.01 4.25
C ILE A 220 10.16 2.18 5.08
N ASP A 221 11.08 3.06 5.47
CA ASP A 221 10.75 4.26 6.22
C ASP A 221 11.09 5.52 5.43
N ILE A 222 10.13 6.43 5.28
CA ILE A 222 10.38 7.79 4.78
C ILE A 222 10.29 8.77 5.94
N VAL A 223 11.43 9.36 6.29
CA VAL A 223 11.57 10.28 7.42
C VAL A 223 11.85 11.68 6.89
N VAL A 224 10.94 12.60 7.20
CA VAL A 224 11.09 14.03 6.91
C VAL A 224 11.54 14.77 8.17
N THR A 225 12.60 15.57 8.06
CA THR A 225 13.09 16.45 9.11
C THR A 225 13.28 17.87 8.59
N LYS A 226 13.49 18.84 9.48
CA LYS A 226 13.98 20.16 9.05
C LYS A 226 15.38 20.06 8.46
N SER A 227 15.67 20.97 7.53
CA SER A 227 16.99 21.06 6.91
C SER A 227 18.09 21.23 7.96
N GLY A 228 19.13 20.39 7.87
CA GLY A 228 20.25 20.35 8.82
C GLY A 228 20.03 19.43 10.03
N GLU A 229 18.83 18.89 10.23
CA GLU A 229 18.60 17.85 11.22
C GLU A 229 18.94 16.47 10.67
N LYS A 230 19.41 15.59 11.55
CA LYS A 230 19.75 14.22 11.18
C LYS A 230 18.54 13.32 11.36
N ALA A 231 18.04 12.76 10.26
CA ALA A 231 17.05 11.68 10.32
C ALA A 231 17.65 10.42 10.97
N THR A 232 16.84 9.73 11.75
CA THR A 232 17.14 8.41 12.32
C THR A 232 16.13 7.40 11.84
N ALA A 233 16.59 6.19 11.51
CA ALA A 233 15.68 5.09 11.22
C ALA A 233 14.75 4.86 12.42
N PRO A 234 13.45 4.64 12.17
CA PRO A 234 12.54 4.09 13.15
C PRO A 234 13.00 2.74 13.71
N ALA A 235 12.33 2.28 14.76
CA ALA A 235 12.48 0.89 15.20
C ALA A 235 11.91 -0.03 14.13
N ALA A 236 12.61 -1.15 13.86
CA ALA A 236 12.18 -2.14 12.88
C ALA A 236 10.73 -2.57 13.13
N PHE A 237 9.97 -2.67 12.04
CA PHE A 237 8.59 -3.10 12.08
C PHE A 237 8.46 -4.51 12.66
N THR A 238 7.48 -4.69 13.55
CA THR A 238 7.16 -5.99 14.13
C THR A 238 6.02 -6.61 13.34
N TRP A 239 6.37 -7.54 12.46
CA TRP A 239 5.43 -8.27 11.63
C TRP A 239 4.39 -9.04 12.47
N PRO A 240 3.09 -8.86 12.20
CA PRO A 240 2.06 -9.67 12.83
C PRO A 240 2.21 -11.15 12.43
N ALA A 241 1.77 -12.05 13.31
CA ALA A 241 1.76 -13.47 12.97
C ALA A 241 0.86 -13.75 11.75
N GLY A 242 1.39 -14.52 10.79
CA GLY A 242 0.67 -14.90 9.57
C GLY A 242 1.04 -14.09 8.34
N TYR A 243 1.98 -13.15 8.47
CA TYR A 243 2.77 -12.61 7.39
C TYR A 243 4.03 -13.45 7.24
#